data_AF-A0A1J1LKD9-F1
#
_entry.id   AF-A0A1J1LKD9-F1
#
_cell.length_a   1.000
_cell.length_b   1.000
_cell.length_c   1.000
_cell.angle_alpha   90.00
_cell.angle_beta   90.00
_cell.angle_gamma   90.00
#
_symmetry.space_group_name_H-M   'P 1'
#
loop_
_entity.id
_entity.type
_entity.pdbx_description
1 polymer ?
#
loop_
_entity_poly.entity_id
_entity_poly.type
_entity_poly.pdbx_seq_one_letter_code
_entity_poly.pdbx_strand_id
1 'polypeptide(L)'
;MMKLDTIQAKPSSGYIGKGVILLSILAGTMIFTNPKREEYLNYASDQLSVEIKKSICQESQVPEFLKGLSNTLVNTCNTLVTTQRDLIKDTINKSTIQQNALLFSVYTTEIMGYKYQTLGGFGNFVTFPTKDPKTSQSASK
;
A
#
# COMPACT_ATOMS: atom_id res chain seq x y z
N MET A 1 19.44 -37.25 39.03
CA MET A 1 20.57 -37.03 38.10
C MET A 1 20.27 -37.77 36.81
N MET A 2 19.63 -37.11 35.85
CA MET A 2 19.34 -37.68 34.52
C MET A 2 20.39 -37.16 33.54
N LYS A 3 21.16 -38.08 32.94
CA LYS A 3 22.06 -37.77 31.83
C LYS A 3 21.21 -37.57 30.57
N LEU A 4 21.34 -36.42 29.92
CA LEU A 4 20.84 -36.19 28.57
C LEU A 4 21.85 -36.78 27.59
N ASP A 5 21.52 -37.91 26.99
CA ASP A 5 22.28 -38.44 25.87
C ASP A 5 22.05 -37.55 24.65
N THR A 6 23.15 -37.01 24.15
CA THR A 6 23.19 -36.09 23.00
C THR A 6 22.89 -36.88 21.74
N ILE A 7 21.81 -36.50 21.02
CA ILE A 7 21.51 -37.04 19.70
C ILE A 7 22.58 -36.53 18.71
N GLN A 8 23.56 -37.38 18.41
CA GLN A 8 24.53 -37.19 17.33
C GLN A 8 23.82 -37.36 15.98
N ALA A 9 23.42 -36.23 15.37
CA ALA A 9 22.91 -36.23 14.00
C ALA A 9 24.08 -36.41 13.00
N LYS A 10 24.15 -37.59 12.36
CA LYS A 10 25.10 -37.90 11.29
C LYS A 10 24.76 -37.05 10.04
N PRO A 11 25.68 -36.21 9.52
CA PRO A 11 25.38 -35.36 8.37
C PRO A 11 25.38 -36.19 7.07
N SER A 12 24.20 -36.38 6.49
CA SER A 12 24.02 -36.74 5.07
C SER A 12 24.38 -35.49 4.22
N SER A 13 25.67 -35.39 3.89
CA SER A 13 26.36 -34.17 3.46
C SER A 13 25.99 -33.63 2.06
N GLY A 14 25.28 -34.39 1.22
CA GLY A 14 25.00 -33.97 -0.17
C GLY A 14 23.76 -33.09 -0.37
N TYR A 15 22.64 -33.43 0.27
CA TYR A 15 21.35 -32.79 0.04
C TYR A 15 20.98 -31.79 1.14
N ILE A 16 21.42 -32.02 2.37
CA ILE A 16 21.18 -31.10 3.48
C ILE A 16 21.99 -29.81 3.29
N GLY A 17 23.23 -29.90 2.79
CA GLY A 17 24.03 -28.71 2.46
C GLY A 17 23.38 -27.84 1.38
N LYS A 18 22.89 -28.44 0.28
CA LYS A 18 22.21 -27.71 -0.80
C LYS A 18 20.84 -27.16 -0.37
N GLY A 19 20.08 -27.91 0.43
CA GLY A 19 18.80 -27.48 0.97
C GLY A 19 18.92 -26.28 1.92
N VAL A 20 19.94 -26.28 2.78
CA VAL A 20 20.22 -25.17 3.70
C VAL A 20 20.65 -23.90 2.94
N ILE A 21 21.44 -24.03 1.88
CA ILE A 21 21.82 -22.90 1.02
C ILE A 21 20.59 -22.29 0.30
N LEU A 22 19.70 -23.13 -0.24
CA LEU A 22 18.49 -22.64 -0.91
C LEU A 22 17.54 -21.92 0.06
N LEU A 23 17.35 -22.48 1.27
CA LEU A 23 16.50 -21.90 2.32
C LEU A 23 17.06 -20.59 2.88
N SER A 24 18.38 -20.47 3.00
CA SER A 24 19.01 -19.24 3.48
C SER A 24 18.96 -18.11 2.45
N ILE A 25 19.07 -18.42 1.15
CA ILE A 25 18.80 -17.43 0.09
C ILE A 25 17.33 -16.99 0.12
N LEU A 26 16.38 -17.93 0.24
CA LEU A 26 14.96 -17.61 0.37
C LEU A 26 14.70 -16.70 1.58
N ALA A 27 15.20 -17.07 2.77
CA ALA A 27 15.03 -16.30 4.00
C ALA A 27 15.68 -14.91 3.93
N GLY A 28 16.86 -14.80 3.30
CA GLY A 28 17.54 -13.53 3.10
C GLY A 28 16.74 -12.57 2.22
N THR A 29 16.04 -13.07 1.20
CA THR A 29 15.22 -12.21 0.33
C THR A 29 14.00 -11.61 1.03
N MET A 30 13.41 -12.27 2.03
CA MET A 30 12.19 -11.82 2.71
C MET A 30 12.33 -10.46 3.42
N ILE A 31 13.54 -10.12 3.87
CA ILE A 31 13.83 -8.82 4.49
C ILE A 31 13.88 -7.69 3.44
N PHE A 32 14.21 -8.02 2.19
CA PHE A 32 14.33 -7.05 1.10
C PHE A 32 13.09 -6.95 0.21
N THR A 33 12.22 -7.97 0.19
CA THR A 33 11.05 -7.98 -0.70
C THR A 33 9.90 -7.10 -0.20
N ASN A 34 9.78 -6.95 1.12
CA ASN A 34 8.70 -6.17 1.72
C ASN A 34 9.03 -4.67 1.71
N PRO A 35 8.26 -3.83 1.01
CA PRO A 35 8.54 -2.41 0.95
C PRO A 35 8.36 -1.74 2.32
N LYS A 36 9.15 -0.68 2.55
CA LYS A 36 9.00 0.12 3.78
C LYS A 36 7.64 0.79 3.78
N ARG A 37 7.05 0.96 4.96
CA ARG A 37 5.76 1.67 5.11
C ARG A 37 5.77 3.05 4.46
N GLU A 38 6.88 3.77 4.59
CA GLU A 38 7.08 5.10 4.02
C GLU A 38 6.97 5.12 2.49
N GLU A 39 7.47 4.08 1.80
CA GLU A 39 7.35 3.95 0.34
C GLU A 39 5.90 3.78 -0.07
N TYR A 40 5.15 2.96 0.68
CA TYR A 40 3.70 2.82 0.49
C TYR A 40 2.96 4.15 0.70
N LEU A 41 3.26 4.87 1.77
CA LEU A 41 2.61 6.15 2.08
C LEU A 41 2.86 7.19 0.98
N ASN A 42 4.06 7.21 0.40
CA ASN A 42 4.36 8.07 -0.73
C ASN A 42 3.55 7.65 -1.97
N TYR A 43 3.57 6.38 -2.35
CA TYR A 43 2.77 5.86 -3.45
C TYR A 43 1.28 6.17 -3.30
N ALA A 44 0.69 5.85 -2.14
CA ALA A 44 -0.73 5.98 -1.90
C ALA A 44 -1.18 7.45 -1.85
N SER A 45 -0.36 8.34 -1.28
CA SER A 45 -0.65 9.79 -1.27
C SER A 45 -0.58 10.41 -2.65
N ASP A 46 0.35 9.95 -3.51
CA ASP A 46 0.41 10.39 -4.90
C ASP A 46 -0.82 9.93 -5.69
N GLN A 47 -1.19 8.66 -5.58
CA GLN A 47 -2.39 8.13 -6.24
C GLN A 47 -3.65 8.85 -5.79
N LEU A 48 -3.85 9.04 -4.49
CA LEU A 48 -5.01 9.73 -3.97
C LEU A 48 -5.04 11.21 -4.39
N SER A 49 -3.88 11.88 -4.40
CA SER A 49 -3.78 13.27 -4.88
C SER A 49 -4.17 13.38 -6.36
N VAL A 50 -3.77 12.42 -7.19
CA VAL A 50 -4.15 12.36 -8.61
C VAL A 50 -5.66 12.17 -8.75
N GLU A 51 -6.27 11.28 -7.98
CA GLU A 51 -7.72 11.04 -8.03
C GLU A 51 -8.54 12.24 -7.52
N ILE A 52 -8.07 12.93 -6.48
CA ILE A 52 -8.67 14.19 -6.02
C ILE A 52 -8.59 15.24 -7.14
N LYS A 53 -7.41 15.49 -7.71
CA LYS A 53 -7.25 16.47 -8.80
C LYS A 53 -8.16 16.15 -9.97
N LYS A 54 -8.20 14.89 -10.39
CA LYS A 54 -9.08 14.42 -11.47
C LYS A 54 -10.55 14.61 -11.15
N SER A 55 -10.99 14.53 -9.90
CA SER A 55 -12.43 14.61 -9.56
C SER A 55 -12.91 16.03 -9.29
N ILE A 56 -12.09 16.84 -8.61
CA ILE A 56 -12.52 18.17 -8.11
C ILE A 56 -11.79 19.35 -8.75
N CYS A 57 -10.59 19.16 -9.31
CA CYS A 57 -9.84 20.24 -9.96
C CYS A 57 -10.08 20.26 -11.47
N GLN A 58 -11.35 20.20 -11.89
CA GLN A 58 -11.75 20.27 -13.29
C GLN A 58 -12.42 21.60 -13.61
N GLU A 59 -12.31 22.06 -14.86
CA GLU A 59 -13.05 23.25 -15.33
C GLU A 59 -14.57 23.09 -15.22
N SER A 60 -15.08 21.86 -15.36
CA SER A 60 -16.49 21.53 -15.18
C SER A 60 -17.01 21.83 -13.77
N GLN A 61 -16.13 21.88 -12.78
CA GLN A 61 -16.44 22.22 -11.39
C GLN A 61 -16.36 23.73 -11.12
N VAL A 62 -15.95 24.53 -12.12
CA VAL A 62 -15.84 25.99 -11.98
C VAL A 62 -17.22 26.63 -12.20
N PRO A 63 -17.70 27.48 -11.27
CA PRO A 63 -18.96 28.18 -11.44
C PRO A 63 -18.99 29.06 -12.70
N GLU A 64 -20.16 29.16 -13.34
CA GLU A 64 -20.30 29.84 -14.63
C GLU A 64 -19.86 31.30 -14.60
N PHE A 65 -20.15 32.02 -13.52
CA PHE A 65 -19.73 33.42 -13.32
C PHE A 65 -18.20 33.60 -13.20
N LEU A 66 -17.45 32.52 -12.96
CA LEU A 66 -15.98 32.51 -12.85
C LEU A 66 -15.29 31.83 -14.03
N LYS A 67 -16.00 31.51 -15.13
CA LYS A 67 -15.41 30.85 -16.30
C LYS A 67 -14.17 31.56 -16.85
N GLY A 68 -14.14 32.90 -16.81
CA GLY A 68 -12.97 33.70 -17.22
C GLY A 68 -11.71 33.50 -16.35
N LEU A 69 -11.85 32.91 -15.16
CA LEU A 69 -10.75 32.60 -14.22
C LEU A 69 -10.51 31.09 -14.08
N SER A 70 -11.19 30.25 -14.88
CA SER A 70 -11.17 28.78 -14.80
C SER A 70 -9.75 28.20 -14.68
N ASN A 71 -8.84 28.60 -15.57
CA ASN A 71 -7.44 28.15 -15.54
C ASN A 71 -6.74 28.46 -14.21
N THR A 72 -6.95 29.67 -13.67
CA THR A 72 -6.35 30.09 -12.39
C THR A 72 -6.91 29.28 -11.22
N LEU A 73 -8.23 29.03 -11.21
CA LEU A 73 -8.87 28.23 -10.17
C LEU A 73 -8.41 26.78 -10.23
N VAL A 74 -8.36 26.19 -11.43
CA VAL A 74 -7.88 24.82 -11.64
C VAL A 74 -6.41 24.69 -11.22
N ASN A 75 -5.54 25.63 -11.60
CA ASN A 75 -4.14 25.61 -11.16
C ASN A 75 -4.00 25.79 -9.65
N THR A 76 -4.81 26.66 -9.04
CA THR A 76 -4.81 26.87 -7.58
C THR A 76 -5.26 25.60 -6.85
N CYS A 77 -6.30 24.94 -7.34
CA CYS A 77 -6.76 23.65 -6.82
C CYS A 77 -5.67 22.58 -6.93
N ASN A 78 -5.06 22.44 -8.11
CA ASN A 78 -3.97 21.49 -8.32
C ASN A 78 -2.77 21.75 -7.40
N THR A 79 -2.40 23.01 -7.23
CA THR A 79 -1.32 23.44 -6.34
C THR A 79 -1.67 23.10 -4.90
N LEU A 80 -2.87 23.46 -4.45
CA LEU A 80 -3.32 23.18 -3.09
C LEU A 80 -3.30 21.67 -2.78
N VAL A 81 -3.83 20.83 -3.67
CA VAL A 81 -3.79 19.37 -3.48
C VAL A 81 -2.35 18.85 -3.41
N THR A 82 -1.45 19.39 -4.24
CA THR A 82 -0.03 19.01 -4.23
C THR A 82 0.66 19.43 -2.93
N THR A 83 0.43 20.66 -2.48
CA THR A 83 1.03 21.19 -1.25
C THR A 83 0.50 20.48 -0.01
N GLN A 84 -0.78 20.09 -0.02
CA GLN A 84 -1.43 19.36 1.09
C GLN A 84 -1.16 17.84 1.05
N ARG A 85 -0.25 17.37 0.18
CA ARG A 85 0.09 15.94 0.07
C ARG A 85 0.49 15.32 1.41
N ASP A 86 1.18 16.07 2.27
CA ASP A 86 1.59 15.55 3.58
C ASP A 86 0.40 15.29 4.50
N LEU A 87 -0.67 16.10 4.43
CA LEU A 87 -1.92 15.82 5.14
C LEU A 87 -2.64 14.59 4.57
N ILE A 88 -2.64 14.43 3.25
CA ILE A 88 -3.18 13.24 2.58
C ILE A 88 -2.42 12.00 3.06
N LYS A 89 -1.10 12.09 3.10
CA LYS A 89 -0.20 11.03 3.56
C LYS A 89 -0.42 10.66 5.02
N ASP A 90 -0.54 11.63 5.92
CA ASP A 90 -0.84 11.40 7.34
C ASP A 90 -2.22 10.75 7.53
N THR A 91 -3.21 11.20 6.76
CA THR A 91 -4.55 10.59 6.74
C THR A 91 -4.50 9.13 6.31
N ILE A 92 -3.82 8.84 5.19
CA ILE A 92 -3.59 7.47 4.73
C ILE A 92 -2.88 6.66 5.82
N ASN A 93 -1.85 7.21 6.47
CA ASN A 93 -1.11 6.52 7.50
C ASN A 93 -2.00 6.09 8.68
N LYS A 94 -2.86 6.99 9.16
CA LYS A 94 -3.80 6.71 10.25
C LYS A 94 -4.87 5.70 9.84
N SER A 95 -5.27 5.74 8.57
CA SER A 95 -6.31 4.88 7.99
C SER A 95 -5.79 3.57 7.38
N THR A 96 -4.51 3.23 7.52
CA THR A 96 -3.91 2.06 6.87
C THR A 96 -3.41 1.02 7.85
N ILE A 97 -3.90 -0.20 7.70
CA ILE A 97 -3.36 -1.41 8.33
C ILE A 97 -2.41 -2.11 7.35
N GLN A 98 -1.19 -2.40 7.77
CA GLN A 98 -0.19 -3.14 6.98
C GLN A 98 -0.01 -4.55 7.54
N GLN A 99 0.00 -5.54 6.65
CA GLN A 99 0.25 -6.94 6.96
C GLN A 99 1.42 -7.41 6.08
N ASN A 100 2.54 -7.79 6.70
CA ASN A 100 3.70 -8.29 5.99
C ASN A 100 3.61 -9.80 5.84
N ALA A 101 3.61 -10.28 4.59
CA ALA A 101 3.79 -11.68 4.26
C ALA A 101 5.26 -11.95 3.89
N LEU A 102 5.54 -13.18 3.48
CA LEU A 102 6.90 -13.65 3.20
C LEU A 102 7.55 -12.93 2.01
N LEU A 103 6.77 -12.64 0.97
CA LEU A 103 7.25 -12.11 -0.32
C LEU A 103 6.61 -10.76 -0.71
N PHE A 104 5.62 -10.31 0.06
CA PHE A 104 4.84 -9.11 -0.22
C PHE A 104 4.20 -8.58 1.06
N SER A 105 3.74 -7.34 1.00
CA SER A 105 2.92 -6.70 2.01
C SER A 105 1.53 -6.42 1.46
N VAL A 106 0.51 -6.57 2.31
CA VAL A 106 -0.86 -6.17 2.02
C VAL A 106 -1.17 -4.93 2.85
N TYR A 107 -1.62 -3.87 2.20
CA TYR A 107 -2.06 -2.64 2.84
C TYR A 107 -3.57 -2.52 2.67
N THR A 108 -4.29 -2.35 3.77
CA THR A 108 -5.72 -2.06 3.75
C THR A 108 -5.92 -0.64 4.22
N THR A 109 -6.42 0.22 3.34
CA THR A 109 -6.64 1.64 3.60
C THR A 109 -8.12 1.96 3.52
N GLU A 110 -8.66 2.60 4.56
CA GLU A 110 -10.07 2.98 4.64
C GLU A 110 -10.22 4.50 4.75
N ILE A 111 -10.74 5.13 3.69
CA ILE A 111 -10.84 6.59 3.58
C ILE A 111 -12.19 6.94 2.98
N MET A 112 -12.91 7.87 3.63
CA MET A 112 -14.22 8.37 3.18
C MET A 112 -15.24 7.25 2.87
N GLY A 113 -15.24 6.18 3.65
CA GLY A 113 -16.13 5.02 3.46
C GLY A 113 -15.75 4.08 2.31
N TYR A 114 -14.64 4.35 1.62
CA TYR A 114 -14.06 3.47 0.61
C TYR A 114 -12.94 2.64 1.20
N LYS A 115 -12.89 1.36 0.80
CA LYS A 115 -11.83 0.43 1.18
C LYS A 115 -10.97 0.09 -0.01
N TYR A 116 -9.67 0.35 0.15
CA TYR A 116 -8.64 0.05 -0.82
C TYR A 116 -7.75 -1.06 -0.26
N GLN A 117 -7.39 -2.02 -1.11
CA GLN A 117 -6.35 -3.00 -0.82
C GLN A 117 -5.20 -2.80 -1.79
N THR A 118 -3.99 -2.71 -1.25
CA THR A 118 -2.78 -2.56 -2.05
C THR A 118 -1.85 -3.72 -1.78
N LEU A 119 -1.37 -4.36 -2.83
CA LEU A 119 -0.26 -5.32 -2.76
C LEU A 119 1.04 -4.57 -3.02
N GLY A 120 2.00 -4.69 -2.11
CA GLY A 120 3.34 -4.14 -2.24
C GLY A 120 4.39 -5.24 -2.24
N GLY A 121 5.35 -5.22 -3.15
CA GLY A 121 6.43 -6.19 -3.20
C GLY A 121 7.49 -5.79 -4.21
N PHE A 122 8.76 -6.03 -3.91
CA PHE A 122 9.89 -5.70 -4.80
C PHE A 122 9.86 -4.22 -5.24
N GLY A 123 9.49 -3.30 -4.34
CA GLY A 123 9.38 -1.86 -4.62
C GLY A 123 8.20 -1.44 -5.51
N ASN A 124 7.30 -2.36 -5.84
CA ASN A 124 6.12 -2.10 -6.68
C ASN A 124 4.85 -2.17 -5.85
N PHE A 125 3.84 -1.39 -6.25
CA PHE A 125 2.54 -1.35 -5.57
C PHE A 125 1.40 -1.43 -6.58
N VAL A 126 0.37 -2.20 -6.26
CA VAL A 126 -0.87 -2.31 -7.05
C VAL A 126 -2.07 -2.21 -6.13
N THR A 127 -2.89 -1.18 -6.34
CA THR A 127 -4.11 -0.90 -5.56
C THR A 127 -5.34 -1.43 -6.26
N PHE A 128 -6.22 -2.06 -5.49
CA PHE A 128 -7.52 -2.58 -5.90
C PHE A 128 -8.61 -1.94 -5.02
N PRO A 129 -9.65 -1.33 -5.61
CA PRO A 129 -10.85 -1.00 -4.86
C PRO A 129 -11.52 -2.30 -4.43
N THR A 130 -11.83 -2.45 -3.13
CA THR A 130 -12.38 -3.73 -2.63
C THR A 130 -13.87 -3.69 -2.33
N LYS A 131 -14.48 -2.52 -2.07
CA LYS A 131 -15.94 -2.37 -2.03
C LYS A 131 -16.37 -0.92 -2.32
N ASP A 132 -17.39 -0.80 -3.18
CA ASP A 132 -18.23 0.39 -3.30
C ASP A 132 -19.22 0.45 -2.12
N PRO A 133 -19.48 1.63 -1.51
CA PRO A 133 -20.48 1.80 -0.45
C PRO A 133 -21.89 1.32 -0.84
N LYS A 134 -22.20 1.26 -2.14
CA LYS A 134 -23.54 0.93 -2.66
C LYS A 134 -23.86 -0.57 -2.72
N THR A 135 -22.85 -1.45 -2.67
CA THR A 135 -23.08 -2.90 -2.89
C THR A 135 -23.24 -3.68 -1.58
N SER A 136 -22.93 -3.08 -0.42
CA SER A 136 -23.03 -3.76 0.89
C SER A 136 -24.40 -3.68 1.55
N GLN A 137 -25.34 -2.87 1.04
CA GLN A 137 -26.72 -2.83 1.53
C GLN A 137 -27.66 -3.83 0.83
N SER A 138 -27.23 -4.50 -0.24
CA SER A 138 -28.09 -5.45 -0.99
C SER A 138 -27.95 -6.92 -0.57
N ALA A 139 -27.03 -7.25 0.34
CA ALA A 139 -26.78 -8.64 0.75
C ALA A 139 -27.40 -9.01 2.12
N SER A 140 -28.34 -8.19 2.61
CA SER A 140 -29.11 -8.48 3.82
C SER A 140 -30.59 -8.19 3.55
N LYS A 141 -31.20 -9.00 2.70
CA LYS A 141 -32.65 -9.14 2.63
C LYS A 141 -33.01 -10.61 2.45
#